data_AF-A0A8X6WDU6-F1
#
_entry.id   AF-A0A8X6WDU6-F1
#
_cell.length_a   1.000
_cell.length_b   1.000
_cell.length_c   1.000
_cell.angle_alpha   90.00
_cell.angle_beta   90.00
_cell.angle_gamma   90.00
#
_symmetry.space_group_name_H-M   'P 1'
#
loop_
_entity.id
_entity.type
_entity.pdbx_description
1 polymer ?
#
loop_
_entity_poly.entity_id
_entity_poly.type
_entity_poly.pdbx_seq_one_letter_code
_entity_poly.pdbx_strand_id
1 'polypeptide(L)'
;MASLGHQSLHPTDLGRVDKEMASPDRELQICNFKCCFGQLYYFKESGILFIFAIIFTAEAGRRAVLLARCIVQWTREGTHARKTGSGATRKTTRREGRRIEWQALVDPTVTRSTIPADVGVAIVPQTISRHIAEANLKSKRPFRAIPLTPEQRQLRLQWCHT
;
A
#
# COMPACT_ATOMS: atom_id res chain seq x y z
N MET A 1 39.81 0.35 -59.22
CA MET A 1 39.84 1.70 -58.64
C MET A 1 38.73 1.78 -57.60
N ALA A 2 39.10 1.64 -56.32
CA ALA A 2 38.18 1.80 -55.19
C ALA A 2 38.26 3.26 -54.71
N SER A 3 37.13 3.93 -54.53
CA SER A 3 37.10 5.24 -53.88
C SER A 3 36.07 5.23 -52.76
N LEU A 4 36.60 5.27 -51.52
CA LEU A 4 35.88 5.49 -50.28
C LEU A 4 35.52 6.97 -50.17
N GLY A 5 34.24 7.28 -50.02
CA GLY A 5 33.76 8.61 -49.64
C GLY A 5 33.36 8.62 -48.17
N HIS A 6 34.29 9.02 -47.30
CA HIS A 6 34.02 9.38 -45.92
C HIS A 6 33.32 10.75 -45.89
N GLN A 7 32.24 10.90 -45.12
CA GLN A 7 31.89 12.19 -44.51
C GLN A 7 31.08 11.96 -43.22
N SER A 8 31.62 12.51 -42.13
CA SER A 8 31.12 12.39 -40.76
C SER A 8 30.29 13.63 -40.35
N LEU A 9 29.19 13.36 -39.65
CA LEU A 9 28.37 14.12 -38.67
C LEU A 9 28.78 15.55 -38.25
N HIS A 10 27.79 16.46 -38.14
CA HIS A 10 27.51 17.22 -36.89
C HIS A 10 26.07 17.84 -36.86
N PRO A 11 25.49 18.14 -35.67
CA PRO A 11 24.05 18.32 -35.40
C PRO A 11 23.66 19.75 -34.97
N THR A 12 22.46 20.18 -35.36
CA THR A 12 21.58 21.16 -34.69
C THR A 12 20.23 21.00 -35.41
N ASP A 13 19.13 20.61 -34.78
CA ASP A 13 18.21 21.55 -34.15
C ASP A 13 17.21 20.81 -33.25
N LEU A 14 17.30 21.09 -31.96
CA LEU A 14 16.20 20.91 -31.01
C LEU A 14 15.45 22.25 -30.95
N GLY A 15 14.18 22.27 -31.35
CA GLY A 15 13.24 23.20 -30.75
C GLY A 15 12.08 23.71 -31.61
N ARG A 16 10.87 23.47 -31.06
CA ARG A 16 9.66 24.32 -31.15
C ARG A 16 8.78 24.10 -32.39
N VAL A 17 7.84 23.15 -32.33
CA VAL A 17 6.45 23.27 -31.82
C VAL A 17 5.59 24.13 -32.74
N ASP A 18 4.77 23.46 -33.55
CA ASP A 18 3.42 23.92 -33.85
C ASP A 18 2.41 22.92 -33.30
N LYS A 19 1.57 23.47 -32.42
CA LYS A 19 0.35 22.91 -31.89
C LYS A 19 -0.71 23.04 -32.98
N GLU A 20 -1.31 21.96 -33.43
CA GLU A 20 -2.74 21.99 -33.73
C GLU A 20 -3.32 20.58 -33.84
N MET A 21 -4.61 20.49 -33.49
CA MET A 21 -5.46 19.31 -33.51
C MET A 21 -5.31 18.36 -32.31
N ALA A 22 -5.78 18.91 -31.19
CA ALA A 22 -6.53 18.14 -30.20
C ALA A 22 -7.63 17.33 -30.92
N SER A 23 -7.34 16.07 -31.24
CA SER A 23 -8.37 15.09 -31.59
C SER A 23 -9.08 14.65 -30.30
N PRO A 24 -10.42 14.66 -30.25
CA PRO A 24 -11.21 14.24 -29.09
C PRO A 24 -11.13 12.72 -28.81
N ASP A 25 -10.40 11.94 -29.61
CA ASP A 25 -10.32 10.47 -29.49
C ASP A 25 -9.54 9.96 -28.27
N ARG A 26 -8.76 10.79 -27.57
CA ARG A 26 -7.95 10.32 -26.42
C ARG A 26 -8.78 10.07 -25.15
N GLU A 27 -9.92 10.73 -24.99
CA GLU A 27 -10.78 10.49 -23.82
C GLU A 27 -11.65 9.24 -23.98
N LEU A 28 -12.06 8.91 -25.22
CA LEU A 28 -12.76 7.64 -25.49
C LEU A 28 -11.85 6.41 -25.34
N GLN A 29 -10.54 6.54 -25.55
CA GLN A 29 -9.61 5.40 -25.38
C GLN A 29 -9.31 5.07 -23.91
N ILE A 30 -9.27 6.07 -23.03
CA ILE A 30 -9.05 5.85 -21.59
C ILE A 30 -10.33 5.34 -20.90
N CYS A 31 -11.51 5.82 -21.34
CA CYS A 31 -12.80 5.31 -20.87
C CYS A 31 -13.03 3.85 -21.30
N ASN A 32 -12.58 3.44 -22.49
CA ASN A 32 -12.62 2.04 -22.91
C ASN A 32 -11.68 1.12 -22.10
N PHE A 33 -10.56 1.64 -21.57
CA PHE A 33 -9.68 0.85 -20.71
C PHE A 33 -10.32 0.51 -19.35
N LYS A 34 -11.23 1.37 -18.85
CA LYS A 34 -12.03 1.09 -17.64
C LYS A 34 -13.26 0.22 -17.93
N CYS A 35 -13.82 0.30 -19.15
CA CYS A 35 -15.00 -0.48 -19.53
C CYS A 35 -14.67 -1.94 -19.87
N CYS A 36 -13.54 -2.22 -20.56
CA CYS A 36 -13.18 -3.60 -20.92
C CYS A 36 -12.51 -4.39 -19.78
N PHE A 37 -11.94 -3.73 -18.77
CA PHE A 37 -11.38 -4.43 -17.59
C PHE A 37 -12.44 -5.08 -16.71
N GLY A 38 -13.71 -4.70 -16.87
CA GLY A 38 -14.85 -5.35 -16.21
C GLY A 38 -15.25 -6.70 -16.82
N GLN A 39 -14.78 -7.04 -18.03
CA GLN A 39 -15.18 -8.27 -18.73
C GLN A 39 -14.12 -9.39 -18.74
N LEU A 40 -12.86 -9.13 -18.37
CA LEU A 40 -11.85 -10.19 -18.19
C LEU A 40 -11.81 -10.76 -16.75
N TYR A 41 -12.87 -10.52 -15.99
CA TYR A 41 -13.08 -11.03 -14.64
C TYR A 41 -13.87 -12.34 -14.62
N TYR A 42 -13.65 -13.23 -15.58
CA TYR A 42 -14.11 -14.60 -15.49
C TYR A 42 -13.03 -15.51 -16.06
N PHE A 43 -12.23 -16.11 -15.19
CA PHE A 43 -12.38 -17.54 -14.90
C PHE A 43 -11.14 -18.01 -14.14
N LYS A 44 -11.36 -18.21 -12.84
CA LYS A 44 -10.45 -18.81 -11.88
C LYS A 44 -10.28 -20.29 -12.25
N GLU A 45 -9.46 -20.63 -13.25
CA GLU A 45 -8.86 -21.98 -13.39
C GLU A 45 -7.89 -22.20 -14.56
N SER A 46 -7.79 -21.31 -15.55
CA SER A 46 -6.98 -21.61 -16.75
C SER A 46 -6.07 -20.45 -17.15
N GLY A 47 -4.81 -20.51 -16.72
CA GLY A 47 -3.74 -19.52 -16.98
C GLY A 47 -3.41 -19.27 -18.47
N ILE A 48 -4.05 -19.99 -19.38
CA ILE A 48 -3.89 -19.86 -20.84
C ILE A 48 -4.37 -18.48 -21.32
N LEU A 49 -5.48 -17.97 -20.81
CA LEU A 49 -6.03 -16.67 -21.24
C LEU A 49 -5.18 -15.47 -20.76
N PHE A 50 -4.49 -15.61 -19.63
CA PHE A 50 -3.57 -14.58 -19.12
C PHE A 50 -2.34 -14.44 -20.03
N ILE A 51 -1.80 -15.55 -20.51
CA ILE A 51 -0.67 -15.58 -21.46
C ILE A 51 -1.09 -14.93 -22.79
N PHE A 52 -2.27 -15.29 -23.33
CA PHE A 52 -2.78 -14.69 -24.56
C PHE A 52 -3.04 -13.18 -24.44
N ALA A 53 -3.62 -12.72 -23.33
CA ALA A 53 -3.84 -11.29 -23.09
C ALA A 53 -2.51 -10.51 -22.94
N ILE A 54 -1.49 -11.13 -22.32
CA ILE A 54 -0.14 -10.57 -22.23
C ILE A 54 0.50 -10.45 -23.62
N ILE A 55 0.45 -11.51 -24.44
CA ILE A 55 1.06 -11.51 -25.78
C ILE A 55 0.36 -10.49 -26.68
N PHE A 56 -0.98 -10.43 -26.66
CA PHE A 56 -1.76 -9.46 -27.42
C PHE A 56 -1.45 -8.01 -27.02
N THR A 57 -1.20 -7.74 -25.74
CA THR A 57 -0.78 -6.42 -25.26
C THR A 57 0.69 -6.09 -25.55
N ALA A 58 1.55 -7.10 -25.80
CA ALA A 58 2.93 -6.93 -26.25
C ALA A 58 3.00 -6.44 -27.70
N GLU A 59 2.20 -7.07 -28.56
CA GLU A 59 2.09 -6.75 -29.99
C GLU A 59 1.57 -5.31 -30.19
N ALA A 60 0.64 -4.89 -29.33
CA ALA A 60 0.02 -3.57 -29.37
C ALA A 60 0.86 -2.44 -28.70
N GLY A 61 1.98 -2.74 -28.03
CA GLY A 61 2.76 -1.71 -27.34
C GLY A 61 4.10 -2.17 -26.76
N ARG A 62 5.13 -1.30 -26.90
CA ARG A 62 6.55 -1.46 -26.51
C ARG A 62 6.79 -1.83 -25.02
N ARG A 63 6.36 -3.01 -24.57
CA ARG A 63 6.50 -3.49 -23.17
C ARG A 63 6.88 -4.97 -23.03
N ALA A 64 7.54 -5.56 -24.03
CA ALA A 64 7.96 -6.97 -24.05
C ALA A 64 8.73 -7.42 -22.78
N VAL A 65 9.59 -6.57 -22.22
CA VAL A 65 10.39 -6.88 -21.01
C VAL A 65 9.54 -7.03 -19.75
N LEU A 66 8.51 -6.20 -19.59
CA LEU A 66 7.59 -6.31 -18.45
C LEU A 66 6.76 -7.59 -18.54
N LEU A 67 6.39 -7.96 -19.76
CA LEU A 67 5.58 -9.14 -20.05
C LEU A 67 6.36 -10.43 -19.84
N ALA A 68 7.63 -10.48 -20.28
CA ALA A 68 8.54 -11.58 -19.96
C ALA A 68 8.70 -11.74 -18.45
N ARG A 69 8.83 -10.64 -17.70
CA ARG A 69 8.88 -10.67 -16.23
C ARG A 69 7.59 -11.21 -15.61
N CYS A 70 6.42 -10.81 -16.11
CA CYS A 70 5.13 -11.31 -15.63
C CYS A 70 4.95 -12.81 -15.90
N ILE A 71 5.34 -13.29 -17.09
CA ILE A 71 5.29 -14.72 -17.44
C ILE A 71 6.24 -15.53 -16.55
N VAL A 72 7.47 -15.05 -16.34
CA VAL A 72 8.44 -15.71 -15.44
C VAL A 72 7.94 -15.70 -13.99
N GLN A 73 7.33 -14.62 -13.52
CA GLN A 73 6.76 -14.57 -12.18
C GLN A 73 5.59 -15.55 -12.03
N TRP A 74 4.67 -15.57 -13.00
CA TRP A 74 3.53 -16.46 -12.98
C TRP A 74 3.93 -17.94 -13.04
N THR A 75 4.88 -18.31 -13.91
CA THR A 75 5.37 -19.70 -14.01
C THR A 75 6.06 -20.19 -12.72
N ARG A 76 6.71 -19.29 -11.97
CA ARG A 76 7.41 -19.63 -10.72
C ARG A 76 6.51 -19.62 -9.49
N GLU A 77 5.60 -18.67 -9.41
CA GLU A 77 4.85 -18.37 -8.16
C GLU A 77 3.36 -18.66 -8.29
N GLY A 78 2.86 -18.97 -9.49
CA GLY A 78 1.44 -19.18 -9.78
C GLY A 78 0.59 -17.91 -9.62
N THR A 79 1.21 -16.75 -9.39
CA THR A 79 0.52 -15.49 -9.11
C THR A 79 0.91 -14.41 -10.10
N HIS A 80 -0.09 -13.66 -10.56
CA HIS A 80 0.09 -12.45 -11.36
C HIS A 80 0.11 -11.18 -10.49
N ALA A 81 -0.08 -11.34 -9.17
CA ALA A 81 -0.12 -10.24 -8.24
C ALA A 81 1.27 -9.59 -8.15
N ARG A 82 1.30 -8.27 -8.17
CA ARG A 82 2.54 -7.53 -7.90
C ARG A 82 3.03 -7.86 -6.50
N LYS A 83 4.31 -8.21 -6.36
CA LYS A 83 4.93 -8.33 -5.04
C LYS A 83 4.87 -7.00 -4.31
N THR A 84 4.48 -7.05 -3.04
CA THR A 84 4.60 -5.91 -2.14
C THR A 84 6.08 -5.51 -2.08
N GLY A 85 6.38 -4.27 -2.45
CA GLY A 85 7.75 -3.76 -2.37
C GLY A 85 8.22 -3.70 -0.92
N SER A 86 9.54 -3.69 -0.71
CA SER A 86 10.16 -3.65 0.63
C SER A 86 9.87 -2.36 1.41
N GLY A 87 9.28 -1.34 0.78
CA GLY A 87 8.91 -0.08 1.42
C GLY A 87 10.10 0.70 1.96
N ALA A 88 9.83 1.87 2.54
CA ALA A 88 10.83 2.60 3.30
C ALA A 88 11.00 1.97 4.69
N THR A 89 12.25 1.87 5.16
CA THR A 89 12.54 1.39 6.52
C THR A 89 11.91 2.31 7.55
N ARG A 90 11.27 1.73 8.57
CA ARG A 90 10.68 2.48 9.68
C ARG A 90 11.79 3.08 10.53
N LYS A 91 11.64 4.37 10.89
CA LYS A 91 12.56 5.05 11.84
C LYS A 91 12.41 4.55 13.28
N THR A 92 11.25 4.01 13.64
CA THR A 92 11.01 3.45 14.97
C THR A 92 11.41 1.98 15.02
N THR A 93 12.13 1.60 16.07
CA THR A 93 12.50 0.20 16.28
C THR A 93 11.29 -0.64 16.70
N ARG A 94 11.38 -1.97 16.56
CA ARG A 94 10.34 -2.89 17.03
C ARG A 94 10.14 -2.80 18.55
N ARG A 95 11.19 -2.45 19.30
CA ARG A 95 11.12 -2.29 20.76
C ARG A 95 10.30 -1.05 21.15
N GLU A 96 10.53 0.08 20.48
CA GLU A 96 9.75 1.31 20.68
C GLU A 96 8.29 1.12 20.31
N GLY A 97 7.99 0.48 19.16
CA GLY A 97 6.62 0.18 18.76
C GLY A 97 5.86 -0.64 19.80
N ARG A 98 6.49 -1.72 20.30
CA ARG A 98 5.90 -2.52 21.39
C ARG A 98 5.71 -1.74 22.68
N ARG A 99 6.61 -0.82 23.04
CA ARG A 99 6.42 0.02 24.23
C ARG A 99 5.22 0.97 24.06
N ILE A 100 5.05 1.56 22.88
CA ILE A 100 3.88 2.39 22.56
C ILE A 100 2.58 1.59 22.69
N GLU A 101 2.55 0.39 22.11
CA GLU A 101 1.39 -0.51 22.17
C GLU A 101 1.08 -0.94 23.61
N TRP A 102 2.12 -1.34 24.37
CA TRP A 102 1.99 -1.77 25.74
C TRP A 102 1.47 -0.64 26.65
N GLN A 103 1.99 0.58 26.49
CA GLN A 103 1.55 1.72 27.27
C GLN A 103 0.07 2.04 27.01
N ALA A 104 -0.34 2.06 25.73
CA ALA A 104 -1.72 2.31 25.35
C ALA A 104 -2.69 1.18 25.77
N LEU A 105 -2.18 -0.04 25.98
CA LEU A 105 -2.95 -1.19 26.45
C LEU A 105 -3.12 -1.18 27.97
N VAL A 106 -2.03 -0.91 28.72
CA VAL A 106 -2.03 -0.91 30.19
C VAL A 106 -2.82 0.27 30.74
N ASP A 107 -2.62 1.46 30.18
CA ASP A 107 -3.32 2.66 30.59
C ASP A 107 -3.98 3.35 29.37
N PRO A 108 -5.27 3.09 29.12
CA PRO A 108 -6.01 3.71 28.02
C PRO A 108 -6.17 5.23 28.13
N THR A 109 -5.75 5.86 29.23
CA THR A 109 -5.84 7.31 29.45
C THR A 109 -4.62 8.06 28.92
N VAL A 110 -3.53 7.35 28.60
CA VAL A 110 -2.32 7.96 28.03
C VAL A 110 -2.62 8.61 26.69
N THR A 111 -1.96 9.74 26.46
CA THR A 111 -2.17 10.56 25.27
C THR A 111 -0.94 10.53 24.38
N ARG A 112 -1.10 10.96 23.13
CA ARG A 112 0.00 11.00 22.16
C ARG A 112 1.17 11.88 22.60
N SER A 113 0.93 12.85 23.49
CA SER A 113 1.97 13.73 24.03
C SER A 113 2.68 13.14 25.26
N THR A 114 2.05 12.24 26.01
CA THR A 114 2.65 11.63 27.21
C THR A 114 3.43 10.35 26.89
N ILE A 115 3.05 9.63 25.83
CA ILE A 115 3.72 8.40 25.40
C ILE A 115 5.23 8.60 25.08
N PRO A 116 5.68 9.66 24.37
CA PRO A 116 7.10 9.84 24.07
C PRO A 116 8.00 9.89 25.32
N ALA A 117 7.51 10.47 26.42
CA ALA A 117 8.27 10.60 27.66
C ALA A 117 8.63 9.24 28.27
N ASP A 118 7.71 8.26 28.18
CA ASP A 118 7.95 6.90 28.67
C ASP A 118 8.82 6.06 27.72
N VAL A 119 8.68 6.28 26.41
CA VAL A 119 9.51 5.57 25.41
C VAL A 119 10.96 6.03 25.45
N GLY A 120 11.23 7.26 25.91
CA GLY A 120 12.58 7.82 26.02
C GLY A 120 13.17 8.24 24.68
N VAL A 121 12.34 8.36 23.64
CA VAL A 121 12.73 8.76 22.28
C VAL A 121 11.77 9.82 21.77
N ALA A 122 12.30 10.81 21.08
CA ALA A 122 11.50 11.82 20.39
C ALA A 122 10.76 11.18 19.20
N ILE A 123 9.49 10.80 19.43
CA ILE A 123 8.62 10.20 18.43
C ILE A 123 7.54 11.20 18.04
N VAL A 124 7.36 11.40 16.73
CA VAL A 124 6.30 12.27 16.20
C VAL A 124 4.92 11.68 16.53
N PRO A 125 3.93 12.48 16.99
CA PRO A 125 2.58 12.00 17.35
C PRO A 125 1.87 11.18 16.25
N GLN A 126 2.13 11.47 14.97
CA GLN A 126 1.62 10.72 13.83
C GLN A 126 2.07 9.25 13.86
N THR A 127 3.32 8.99 14.27
CA THR A 127 3.88 7.64 14.37
C THR A 127 3.24 6.86 15.50
N ILE A 128 2.97 7.51 16.63
CA ILE A 128 2.22 6.90 17.74
C ILE A 128 0.81 6.52 17.30
N SER A 129 0.12 7.44 16.60
CA SER A 129 -1.23 7.17 16.07
C SER A 129 -1.24 5.98 15.11
N ARG A 130 -0.22 5.88 14.24
CA ARG A 130 -0.04 4.76 13.32
C ARG A 130 0.16 3.44 14.07
N HIS A 131 1.04 3.39 15.08
CA HIS A 131 1.27 2.17 15.87
C HIS A 131 0.02 1.72 16.61
N ILE A 132 -0.71 2.65 17.25
CA ILE A 132 -1.99 2.37 17.92
C ILE A 132 -3.02 1.80 16.92
N ALA A 133 -3.11 2.37 15.72
CA ALA A 133 -4.02 1.90 14.67
C ALA A 133 -3.62 0.53 14.11
N GLU A 134 -2.33 0.30 13.85
CA GLU A 134 -1.80 -0.99 13.38
C GLU A 134 -2.05 -2.10 14.42
N ALA A 135 -1.98 -1.77 15.71
CA ALA A 135 -2.30 -2.68 16.81
C ALA A 135 -3.82 -2.84 17.08
N ASN A 136 -4.68 -2.20 16.28
CA ASN A 136 -6.14 -2.19 16.47
C ASN A 136 -6.60 -1.70 17.85
N LEU A 137 -5.78 -0.87 18.51
CA LEU A 137 -6.13 -0.26 19.79
C LEU A 137 -7.05 0.94 19.54
N LYS A 138 -8.22 0.91 20.15
CA LYS A 138 -9.23 1.97 20.02
C LYS A 138 -9.34 2.72 21.34
N SER A 139 -9.52 4.04 21.25
CA SER A 139 -9.90 4.80 22.43
C SER A 139 -11.29 4.36 22.89
N LYS A 140 -11.44 4.16 24.20
CA LYS A 140 -12.72 3.84 24.83
C LYS A 140 -13.15 5.02 25.69
N ARG A 141 -14.46 5.23 25.79
CA ARG A 141 -15.00 6.16 26.79
C ARG A 141 -14.91 5.50 28.16
N PRO A 142 -14.39 6.18 29.19
CA PRO A 142 -14.37 5.62 30.54
C PRO A 142 -15.80 5.36 30.99
N PHE A 143 -16.04 4.17 31.55
CA PHE A 143 -17.33 3.84 32.13
C PHE A 143 -17.49 4.56 33.47
N ARG A 144 -18.57 5.33 33.61
CA ARG A 144 -18.88 6.02 34.87
C ARG A 144 -19.63 5.05 35.78
N ALA A 145 -18.91 4.43 36.71
CA ALA A 145 -19.50 3.60 37.76
C ALA A 145 -19.60 4.38 39.08
N ILE A 146 -20.64 4.11 39.86
CA ILE A 146 -20.70 4.56 41.25
C ILE A 146 -19.60 3.80 42.01
N PRO A 147 -18.67 4.49 42.69
CA PRO A 147 -17.63 3.82 43.47
C PRO A 147 -18.28 3.06 44.63
N LEU A 148 -18.16 1.74 44.62
CA LEU A 148 -18.61 0.89 45.71
C LEU A 148 -17.50 0.72 46.73
N THR A 149 -17.86 0.85 48.01
CA THR A 149 -16.99 0.45 49.12
C THR A 149 -16.73 -1.06 49.08
N PRO A 150 -15.63 -1.54 49.68
CA PRO A 150 -15.34 -2.99 49.71
C PRO A 150 -16.48 -3.83 50.31
N GLU A 151 -17.09 -3.37 51.41
CA GLU A 151 -18.23 -4.04 52.07
C GLU A 151 -19.43 -4.17 51.14
N GLN A 152 -19.78 -3.09 50.41
CA GLN A 152 -20.88 -3.10 49.46
C GLN A 152 -20.64 -4.08 48.30
N ARG A 153 -19.39 -4.22 47.84
CA ARG A 153 -19.05 -5.24 46.82
C ARG A 153 -19.24 -6.64 47.37
N GLN A 154 -18.82 -6.89 48.61
CA GLN A 154 -18.92 -8.20 49.24
C GLN A 154 -20.38 -8.63 49.45
N LEU A 155 -21.23 -7.73 49.93
CA LEU A 155 -22.68 -7.99 50.05
C LEU A 155 -23.32 -8.31 48.70
N ARG A 156 -22.96 -7.56 47.64
CA ARG A 156 -23.45 -7.85 46.28
C ARG A 156 -22.97 -9.20 45.75
N LEU A 157 -21.71 -9.54 46.00
CA LEU A 157 -21.18 -10.85 45.61
C LEU A 157 -21.91 -11.98 46.33
N GLN A 158 -22.13 -11.86 47.64
CA GLN A 158 -22.90 -12.84 48.41
C GLN A 158 -24.31 -13.04 47.84
N TRP A 159 -25.00 -11.96 47.49
CA TRP A 159 -26.33 -12.04 46.87
C TRP A 159 -26.33 -12.69 45.48
N CYS A 160 -25.27 -12.53 44.69
CA CYS A 160 -25.14 -13.24 43.40
C CYS A 160 -24.84 -14.73 43.55
N HIS A 161 -24.34 -15.16 44.73
CA HIS A 161 -24.00 -16.55 45.02
C HIS A 161 -25.13 -17.34 45.72
N THR A 162 -26.18 -16.65 46.17
CA THR A 162 -27.42 -17.24 46.72
C THR A 162 -28.44 -17.50 45.62
#